data_AF-A0A1H0Y2V1-F1
#
_entry.id   AF-A0A1H0Y2V1-F1
#
_cell.length_a   1.000
_cell.length_b   1.000
_cell.length_c   1.000
_cell.angle_alpha   90.00
_cell.angle_beta   90.00
_cell.angle_gamma   90.00
#
_symmetry.space_group_name_H-M   'P 1'
#
loop_
_entity.id
_entity.type
_entity.pdbx_description
1 polymer ?
#
loop_
_entity_poly.entity_id
_entity_poly.type
_entity_poly.pdbx_seq_one_letter_code
_entity_poly.pdbx_strand_id
1 'polypeptide(L)'
;MTDLTEITVIGGDKTGLIANVTTLLFERGINVEDLDQAVRDGIFRMTLHADTSEMVCTEETLRDALSELGDELGVDVQVRFPSDRETQQIAVLTTKESHCLEALFEAWTNDELGADISVVIGNRDSLEPLASQYDVPFHDIGDEKGSPDEDELLELLEQYDVDLIVLARYMRILSPNVVFRYEDRIINIHPSLLPAFPGAAAYRQAKEEGVRIAGVTAHYVTTDLDQGPIITQRAFDVPDDASVEEIKELGQPLEADALLEAVQLHLDGAVSVHRGRTSVREDADESEYQLGMTKQAREANPDRPVDGLGDALADAPESADEDDEAEATPEPSDD
;
A
#
# COMPACT_ATOMS: atom_id res chain seq x y z
N MET A 1 13.35 -10.13 0.02
CA MET A 1 13.22 -10.05 -1.46
C MET A 1 13.62 -8.65 -1.90
N THR A 2 14.84 -8.23 -1.60
CA THR A 2 15.24 -6.81 -1.66
C THR A 2 16.06 -6.47 -2.91
N ASP A 3 16.35 -7.46 -3.77
CA ASP A 3 17.36 -7.34 -4.82
C ASP A 3 16.80 -7.40 -6.25
N LEU A 4 15.47 -7.36 -6.44
CA LEU A 4 14.86 -7.43 -7.77
C LEU A 4 14.59 -6.03 -8.33
N THR A 5 14.91 -5.82 -9.60
CA THR A 5 14.56 -4.63 -10.37
C THR A 5 13.08 -4.67 -10.71
N GLU A 6 12.37 -3.56 -10.48
CA GLU A 6 10.98 -3.39 -10.90
C GLU A 6 10.92 -2.67 -12.25
N ILE A 7 10.16 -3.24 -13.17
CA ILE A 7 9.90 -2.67 -14.48
C ILE A 7 8.40 -2.55 -14.65
N THR A 8 7.92 -1.32 -14.82
CA THR A 8 6.51 -1.01 -14.92
C THR A 8 6.21 -0.44 -16.30
N VAL A 9 5.30 -1.09 -17.02
CA VAL A 9 4.88 -0.73 -18.39
C VAL A 9 3.44 -0.28 -18.36
N ILE A 10 3.15 0.94 -18.79
CA ILE A 10 1.81 1.55 -18.69
C ILE A 10 1.44 2.22 -20.00
N GLY A 11 0.21 2.02 -20.47
CA GLY A 11 -0.29 2.71 -21.65
C GLY A 11 -1.54 2.08 -22.21
N GLY A 12 -1.85 2.33 -23.49
CA GLY A 12 -2.98 1.68 -24.14
C GLY A 12 -2.73 0.19 -24.40
N ASP A 13 -3.73 -0.66 -24.12
CA ASP A 13 -3.61 -2.11 -24.37
C ASP A 13 -3.41 -2.43 -25.86
N LYS A 14 -2.38 -3.22 -26.16
CA LYS A 14 -1.98 -3.61 -27.51
C LYS A 14 -1.43 -5.03 -27.53
N THR A 15 -1.72 -5.75 -28.61
CA THR A 15 -1.14 -7.07 -28.86
C THR A 15 0.39 -6.97 -28.91
N GLY A 16 1.07 -7.80 -28.11
CA GLY A 16 2.51 -7.96 -28.16
C GLY A 16 3.31 -7.19 -27.12
N LEU A 17 2.69 -6.34 -26.28
CA LEU A 17 3.41 -5.60 -25.22
C LEU A 17 4.26 -6.53 -24.34
N ILE A 18 3.62 -7.55 -23.76
CA ILE A 18 4.28 -8.54 -22.89
C ILE A 18 5.41 -9.26 -23.63
N ALA A 19 5.14 -9.73 -24.85
CA ALA A 19 6.10 -10.51 -25.62
C ALA A 19 7.35 -9.69 -25.96
N ASN A 20 7.18 -8.44 -26.39
CA ASN A 20 8.31 -7.57 -26.74
C ASN A 20 9.16 -7.25 -25.51
N VAL A 21 8.53 -6.87 -24.39
CA VAL A 21 9.26 -6.53 -23.15
C VAL A 21 10.00 -7.75 -22.61
N THR A 22 9.33 -8.89 -22.46
CA THR A 22 9.95 -10.11 -21.95
C THR A 22 11.05 -10.66 -22.88
N THR A 23 10.90 -10.51 -24.20
CA THR A 23 11.97 -10.86 -25.17
C THR A 23 13.18 -9.95 -25.00
N LEU A 24 12.98 -8.64 -24.86
CA LEU A 24 14.05 -7.66 -24.65
C LEU A 24 14.87 -8.00 -23.40
N LEU A 25 14.19 -8.37 -22.30
CA LEU A 25 14.83 -8.81 -21.06
C LEU A 25 15.60 -10.12 -21.25
N PHE A 26 14.98 -11.11 -21.89
CA PHE A 26 15.61 -12.40 -22.17
C PHE A 26 16.90 -12.25 -23.01
N GLU A 27 16.87 -11.42 -24.05
CA GLU A 27 18.04 -11.14 -24.90
C GLU A 27 19.20 -10.47 -24.15
N ARG A 28 18.91 -9.84 -23.01
CA ARG A 28 19.89 -9.22 -22.11
C ARG A 28 20.29 -10.12 -20.93
N GLY A 29 19.83 -11.38 -20.90
CA GLY A 29 20.15 -12.32 -19.83
C GLY A 29 19.46 -12.02 -18.50
N ILE A 30 18.33 -11.30 -18.52
CA ILE A 30 17.57 -10.94 -17.33
C ILE A 30 16.50 -12.01 -17.08
N ASN A 31 16.42 -12.50 -15.83
CA ASN A 31 15.38 -13.44 -15.43
C ASN A 31 14.18 -12.70 -14.83
N VAL A 32 12.96 -13.05 -15.24
CA VAL A 32 11.73 -12.52 -14.62
C VAL A 32 11.29 -13.48 -13.52
N GLU A 33 11.30 -13.00 -12.27
CA GLU A 33 10.90 -13.76 -11.09
C GLU A 33 9.40 -13.67 -10.83
N ASP A 34 8.82 -12.49 -11.07
CA ASP A 34 7.39 -12.26 -10.92
C ASP A 34 6.87 -11.33 -12.02
N LEU A 35 5.63 -11.56 -12.44
CA LEU A 35 4.96 -10.78 -13.45
C LEU A 35 3.48 -10.66 -13.08
N ASP A 36 3.04 -9.42 -12.94
CA ASP A 36 1.63 -9.08 -12.78
C ASP A 36 1.16 -8.17 -13.92
N GLN A 37 -0.11 -8.29 -14.29
CA GLN A 37 -0.73 -7.46 -15.31
C GLN A 37 -2.17 -7.10 -14.98
N ALA A 38 -2.58 -5.90 -15.38
CA ALA A 38 -3.96 -5.46 -15.28
C ALA A 38 -4.37 -4.59 -16.47
N VAL A 39 -5.66 -4.59 -16.77
CA VAL A 39 -6.28 -3.66 -17.72
C VAL A 39 -7.51 -3.04 -17.08
N ARG A 40 -7.54 -1.70 -16.98
CA ARG A 40 -8.68 -0.93 -16.46
C ARG A 40 -8.89 0.31 -17.31
N ASP A 41 -10.13 0.58 -17.69
CA ASP A 41 -10.53 1.74 -18.49
C ASP A 41 -9.70 1.97 -19.77
N GLY A 42 -9.25 0.88 -20.40
CA GLY A 42 -8.43 0.91 -21.61
C GLY A 42 -6.93 1.14 -21.37
N ILE A 43 -6.53 1.32 -20.11
CA ILE A 43 -5.14 1.43 -19.67
C ILE A 43 -4.65 0.04 -19.25
N PHE A 44 -3.57 -0.40 -19.88
CA PHE A 44 -2.80 -1.58 -19.56
C PHE A 44 -1.67 -1.21 -18.59
N ARG A 45 -1.46 -2.06 -17.59
CA ARG A 45 -0.28 -2.09 -16.73
C ARG A 45 0.33 -3.49 -16.77
N MET A 46 1.64 -3.56 -16.82
CA MET A 46 2.41 -4.76 -16.49
C MET A 46 3.57 -4.38 -15.58
N THR A 47 3.70 -5.09 -14.47
CA THR A 47 4.79 -4.94 -13.51
C THR A 47 5.61 -6.21 -13.51
N LEU A 48 6.92 -6.11 -13.73
CA LEU A 48 7.85 -7.22 -13.67
C LEU A 48 8.83 -7.01 -12.52
N HIS A 49 9.03 -8.05 -11.72
CA HIS A 49 10.17 -8.15 -10.82
C HIS A 49 11.22 -9.04 -11.46
N ALA A 50 12.38 -8.48 -11.75
CA ALA A 50 13.41 -9.15 -12.53
C ALA A 50 14.76 -9.15 -11.82
N ASP A 51 15.45 -10.29 -11.89
CA ASP A 51 16.84 -10.41 -11.46
C ASP A 51 17.75 -9.89 -12.58
N THR A 52 18.38 -8.75 -12.30
CA THR A 52 19.32 -8.07 -13.21
C THR A 52 20.78 -8.32 -12.85
N SER A 53 21.08 -9.21 -11.89
CA SER A 53 22.45 -9.46 -11.42
C SER A 53 23.35 -10.12 -12.47
N GLU A 54 22.77 -10.91 -13.38
CA GLU A 54 23.48 -11.58 -14.48
C GLU A 54 23.32 -10.88 -15.85
N MET A 55 22.76 -9.66 -15.88
CA MET A 55 22.51 -8.98 -17.15
C MET A 55 23.79 -8.65 -17.92
N VAL A 56 23.73 -8.71 -19.25
CA VAL A 56 24.90 -8.48 -20.12
C VAL A 56 25.09 -7.01 -20.54
N CYS A 57 24.34 -6.08 -19.96
CA CYS A 57 24.42 -4.65 -20.23
C CYS A 57 24.52 -3.82 -18.94
N THR A 58 24.71 -2.50 -19.04
CA THR A 58 24.63 -1.61 -17.89
C THR A 58 23.18 -1.24 -17.58
N GLU A 59 22.92 -0.72 -16.38
CA GLU A 59 21.59 -0.18 -16.00
C GLU A 59 21.12 0.92 -16.94
N GLU A 60 22.00 1.86 -17.29
CA GLU A 60 21.74 2.94 -18.26
C GLU A 60 21.31 2.37 -19.62
N THR A 61 22.05 1.37 -20.14
CA THR A 61 21.70 0.73 -21.41
C THR A 61 20.37 -0.02 -21.35
N LEU A 62 20.00 -0.59 -20.20
CA LEU A 62 18.70 -1.24 -20.02
C LEU A 62 17.57 -0.20 -20.01
N ARG A 63 17.74 0.91 -19.27
CA ARG A 63 16.77 2.03 -19.23
C ARG A 63 16.54 2.59 -20.64
N ASP A 64 17.61 2.92 -21.35
CA ASP A 64 17.53 3.46 -22.72
C ASP A 64 16.79 2.51 -23.66
N ALA A 65 17.13 1.22 -23.62
CA ALA A 65 16.50 0.23 -24.49
C ALA A 65 15.02 0.02 -24.19
N LEU A 66 14.62 0.03 -22.91
CA LEU A 66 13.22 -0.08 -22.50
C LEU A 66 12.44 1.19 -22.83
N SER A 67 13.07 2.36 -22.72
CA SER A 67 12.49 3.63 -23.14
C SER A 67 12.24 3.66 -24.66
N GLU A 68 13.23 3.28 -25.47
CA GLU A 68 13.09 3.20 -26.93
C GLU A 68 11.98 2.21 -27.34
N LEU A 69 11.88 1.07 -26.64
CA LEU A 69 10.79 0.12 -26.86
C LEU A 69 9.43 0.71 -26.46
N GLY A 70 9.37 1.46 -25.36
CA GLY A 70 8.19 2.19 -24.92
C GLY A 70 7.69 3.15 -25.99
N ASP A 71 8.59 3.95 -26.55
CA ASP A 71 8.29 4.89 -27.64
C ASP A 71 7.75 4.17 -28.89
N GLU A 72 8.36 3.05 -29.29
CA GLU A 72 7.89 2.25 -30.44
C GLU A 72 6.48 1.69 -30.21
N LEU A 73 6.23 1.20 -29.00
CA LEU A 73 4.94 0.60 -28.63
C LEU A 73 3.89 1.64 -28.23
N GLY A 74 4.28 2.90 -28.02
CA GLY A 74 3.45 3.98 -27.50
C GLY A 74 2.93 3.67 -26.09
N VAL A 75 3.83 3.26 -25.21
CA VAL A 75 3.62 3.01 -23.78
C VAL A 75 4.76 3.64 -22.98
N ASP A 76 4.48 4.01 -21.74
CA ASP A 76 5.49 4.46 -20.80
C ASP A 76 6.16 3.25 -20.15
N VAL A 77 7.48 3.28 -20.01
CA VAL A 77 8.24 2.24 -19.31
C VAL A 77 9.09 2.88 -18.22
N GLN A 78 8.86 2.47 -16.98
CA GLN A 78 9.63 2.90 -15.81
C GLN A 78 10.48 1.73 -15.30
N VAL A 79 11.71 2.02 -14.91
CA VAL A 79 12.67 1.03 -14.40
C VAL A 79 13.25 1.53 -13.08
N ARG A 80 13.05 0.76 -12.01
CA ARG A 80 13.58 1.02 -10.67
C ARG A 80 14.47 -0.13 -10.23
N PHE A 81 15.78 0.12 -10.24
CA PHE A 81 16.76 -0.84 -9.71
C PHE A 81 16.74 -0.83 -8.18
N PRO A 82 17.19 -1.90 -7.51
CA PRO A 82 17.29 -1.94 -6.05
C PRO A 82 18.07 -0.76 -5.45
N SER A 83 19.10 -0.28 -6.14
CA SER A 83 19.89 0.89 -5.73
C SER A 83 19.14 2.22 -5.79
N ASP A 84 18.03 2.28 -6.52
CA ASP A 84 17.20 3.48 -6.68
C ASP A 84 16.09 3.56 -5.61
N ARG A 85 15.99 2.56 -4.71
CA ARG A 85 14.80 2.35 -3.86
C ARG A 85 14.89 2.91 -2.44
N GLU A 86 15.91 3.69 -2.09
CA GLU A 86 15.83 4.47 -0.86
C GLU A 86 14.68 5.47 -1.06
N THR A 87 13.51 5.17 -0.51
CA THR A 87 12.31 6.01 -0.64
C THR A 87 12.63 7.31 0.08
N GLN A 88 12.99 8.33 -0.69
CA GLN A 88 13.57 9.56 -0.17
C GLN A 88 12.61 10.72 -0.33
N GLN A 89 11.69 10.67 -1.29
CA GLN A 89 10.83 11.81 -1.62
C GLN A 89 9.34 11.47 -1.51
N ILE A 90 8.65 12.16 -0.61
CA ILE A 90 7.22 12.02 -0.35
C ILE A 90 6.46 13.20 -0.96
N ALA A 91 5.45 12.92 -1.78
CA ALA A 91 4.42 13.90 -2.14
C ALA A 91 3.18 13.71 -1.26
N VAL A 92 2.71 14.80 -0.64
CA VAL A 92 1.50 14.77 0.18
C VAL A 92 0.35 15.42 -0.57
N LEU A 93 -0.68 14.64 -0.90
CA LEU A 93 -1.89 15.13 -1.58
C LEU A 93 -2.96 15.51 -0.56
N THR A 94 -3.56 16.70 -0.73
CA THR A 94 -4.50 17.25 0.25
C THR A 94 -5.72 17.94 -0.38
N THR A 95 -6.78 18.13 0.40
CA THR A 95 -7.97 18.89 -0.04
C THR A 95 -8.29 20.10 0.84
N LYS A 96 -8.65 19.89 2.11
CA LYS A 96 -9.03 20.99 3.03
C LYS A 96 -8.75 20.68 4.50
N GLU A 97 -8.72 19.41 4.86
CA GLU A 97 -8.54 18.99 6.26
C GLU A 97 -7.04 18.90 6.55
N SER A 98 -6.58 19.61 7.58
CA SER A 98 -5.15 19.80 7.85
C SER A 98 -4.54 18.73 8.75
N HIS A 99 -5.33 18.05 9.58
CA HIS A 99 -4.84 17.24 10.71
C HIS A 99 -3.83 16.15 10.30
N CYS A 100 -4.03 15.47 9.16
CA CYS A 100 -3.07 14.50 8.64
C CYS A 100 -1.77 15.16 8.14
N LEU A 101 -1.88 16.31 7.44
CA LEU A 101 -0.72 17.04 6.94
C LEU A 101 0.11 17.63 8.10
N GLU A 102 -0.56 18.15 9.14
CA GLU A 102 0.08 18.66 10.35
C GLU A 102 0.90 17.57 11.04
N ALA A 103 0.32 16.37 11.22
CA ALA A 103 1.03 15.24 11.83
C ALA A 103 2.23 14.76 11.01
N LEU A 104 2.11 14.72 9.67
CA LEU A 104 3.22 14.38 8.78
C LEU A 104 4.36 15.39 8.88
N PHE A 105 4.05 16.70 8.90
CA PHE A 105 5.07 17.73 9.06
C PHE A 105 5.73 17.72 10.44
N GLU A 106 4.98 17.45 11.50
CA GLU A 106 5.53 17.31 12.86
C GLU A 106 6.52 16.14 12.92
N ALA A 107 6.13 14.96 12.44
CA ALA A 107 7.01 13.78 12.38
C ALA A 107 8.24 14.03 11.49
N TRP A 108 8.05 14.67 10.33
CA TRP A 108 9.15 15.03 9.43
C TRP A 108 10.16 15.99 10.07
N THR A 109 9.68 17.04 10.74
CA THR A 109 10.55 18.02 11.42
C THR A 109 11.30 17.43 12.61
N ASN A 110 10.78 16.34 13.19
CA ASN A 110 11.42 15.59 14.27
C ASN A 110 12.37 14.49 13.77
N ASP A 111 12.64 14.41 12.46
CA ASP A 111 13.46 13.36 11.82
C ASP A 111 12.91 11.92 12.03
N GLU A 112 11.60 11.77 12.20
CA GLU A 112 10.96 10.47 12.50
C GLU A 112 10.61 9.65 11.24
N LEU A 113 10.65 10.26 10.05
CA LEU A 113 10.28 9.59 8.79
C LEU A 113 11.47 8.95 8.06
N GLY A 114 12.69 9.49 8.21
CA GLY A 114 13.84 9.06 7.41
C GLY A 114 13.72 9.38 5.91
N ALA A 115 12.77 10.22 5.51
CA ALA A 115 12.52 10.67 4.14
C ALA A 115 12.09 12.15 4.12
N ASP A 116 12.20 12.80 2.96
CA ASP A 116 11.85 14.20 2.76
C ASP A 116 10.42 14.36 2.24
N ILE A 117 9.65 15.29 2.81
CA ILE A 117 8.40 15.76 2.21
C ILE A 117 8.75 16.82 1.16
N SER A 118 8.80 16.40 -0.11
CA SER A 118 9.33 17.20 -1.21
C SER A 118 8.34 18.21 -1.76
N VAL A 119 7.04 17.89 -1.70
CA VAL A 119 5.96 18.70 -2.26
C VAL A 119 4.62 18.39 -1.61
N VAL A 120 3.78 19.42 -1.45
CA VAL A 120 2.36 19.28 -1.15
C VAL A 120 1.55 19.62 -2.41
N ILE A 121 0.65 18.73 -2.81
CA ILE A 121 -0.20 18.94 -4.00
C ILE A 121 -1.66 18.96 -3.56
N GLY A 122 -2.29 20.12 -3.64
CA GLY A 122 -3.69 20.32 -3.32
C GLY A 122 -4.57 20.28 -4.56
N ASN A 123 -5.86 19.98 -4.39
CA ASN A 123 -6.89 20.38 -5.35
C ASN A 123 -7.63 21.66 -4.93
N ARG A 124 -7.09 22.33 -3.88
CA ARG A 124 -7.47 23.64 -3.34
C ARG A 124 -6.28 24.24 -2.59
N ASP A 125 -6.11 25.55 -2.70
CA ASP A 125 -5.09 26.36 -2.01
C ASP A 125 -5.21 26.48 -0.47
N SER A 126 -6.28 25.97 0.16
CA SER A 126 -6.57 26.24 1.58
C SER A 126 -5.48 25.81 2.59
N LEU A 127 -4.60 24.89 2.20
CA LEU A 127 -3.50 24.39 3.03
C LEU A 127 -2.11 24.92 2.60
N GLU A 128 -2.04 25.76 1.57
CA GLU A 128 -0.80 26.44 1.17
C GLU A 128 -0.12 27.20 2.33
N PRO A 129 -0.86 27.93 3.20
CA PRO A 129 -0.23 28.61 4.33
C PRO A 129 0.41 27.64 5.34
N LEU A 130 -0.08 26.39 5.42
CA LEU A 130 0.51 25.38 6.29
C LEU A 130 1.82 24.86 5.67
N ALA A 131 1.83 24.48 4.40
CA ALA A 131 3.05 24.04 3.71
C ALA A 131 4.14 25.12 3.72
N SER A 132 3.75 26.38 3.53
CA SER A 132 4.66 27.53 3.58
C SER A 132 5.35 27.73 4.94
N GLN A 133 4.73 27.32 6.05
CA GLN A 133 5.35 27.41 7.39
C GLN A 133 6.51 26.43 7.57
N TYR A 134 6.51 25.34 6.79
CA TYR A 134 7.53 24.31 6.79
C TYR A 134 8.48 24.43 5.58
N ASP A 135 8.40 25.54 4.83
CA ASP A 135 9.20 25.79 3.62
C ASP A 135 9.05 24.70 2.53
N VAL A 136 7.90 24.02 2.48
CA VAL A 136 7.58 22.98 1.49
C VAL A 136 6.79 23.58 0.32
N PRO A 137 7.19 23.34 -0.95
CA PRO A 137 6.45 23.79 -2.12
C PRO A 137 5.00 23.28 -2.13
N PHE A 138 4.07 24.15 -2.52
CA PHE A 138 2.66 23.83 -2.66
C PHE A 138 2.18 24.09 -4.09
N HIS A 139 1.45 23.15 -4.69
CA HIS A 139 0.80 23.31 -5.98
C HIS A 139 -0.70 23.05 -5.87
N ASP A 140 -1.53 23.97 -6.35
CA ASP A 140 -2.97 23.75 -6.51
C ASP A 140 -3.27 23.36 -7.97
N ILE A 141 -3.56 22.07 -8.18
CA ILE A 141 -3.90 21.50 -9.48
C ILE A 141 -5.43 21.48 -9.73
N GLY A 142 -6.22 22.12 -8.86
CA GLY A 142 -7.67 22.10 -8.92
C GLY A 142 -8.30 23.18 -9.79
N ASP A 143 -9.31 22.82 -10.58
CA ASP A 143 -10.21 23.80 -11.20
C ASP A 143 -11.10 24.54 -10.16
N GLU A 144 -11.98 25.44 -10.58
CA GLU A 144 -12.91 26.16 -9.67
C GLU A 144 -13.79 25.22 -8.80
N LYS A 145 -14.04 23.99 -9.27
CA LYS A 145 -14.79 22.95 -8.55
C LYS A 145 -13.87 22.05 -7.71
N GLY A 146 -12.56 22.22 -7.81
CA GLY A 146 -11.50 21.41 -7.23
C GLY A 146 -11.35 20.06 -7.93
N SER A 147 -11.72 19.96 -9.20
CA SER A 147 -11.39 18.79 -10.04
C SER A 147 -9.90 18.90 -10.38
N PRO A 148 -9.08 17.89 -10.06
CA PRO A 148 -7.65 17.96 -10.28
C PRO A 148 -7.31 17.77 -11.77
N ASP A 149 -6.28 18.48 -12.23
CA ASP A 149 -5.57 18.16 -13.46
C ASP A 149 -4.56 17.04 -13.16
N GLU A 150 -4.89 15.81 -13.56
CA GLU A 150 -4.04 14.64 -13.30
C GLU A 150 -2.81 14.58 -14.22
N ASP A 151 -2.81 15.29 -15.34
CA ASP A 151 -1.61 15.37 -16.19
C ASP A 151 -0.57 16.25 -15.48
N GLU A 152 -0.99 17.41 -14.95
CA GLU A 152 -0.14 18.27 -14.11
C GLU A 152 0.33 17.55 -12.84
N LEU A 153 -0.54 16.74 -12.21
CA LEU A 153 -0.14 15.89 -11.08
C LEU A 153 1.04 14.98 -11.45
N LEU A 154 0.95 14.27 -12.58
CA LEU A 154 2.00 13.36 -13.01
C LEU A 154 3.30 14.09 -13.34
N GLU A 155 3.23 15.25 -14.00
CA GLU A 155 4.39 16.09 -14.29
C GLU A 155 5.09 16.56 -13.00
N LEU A 156 4.32 16.96 -11.98
CA LEU A 156 4.87 17.35 -10.68
C LEU A 156 5.51 16.16 -9.97
N LEU A 157 4.83 15.00 -9.93
CA LEU A 157 5.39 13.82 -9.26
C LEU A 157 6.72 13.38 -9.89
N GLU A 158 6.85 13.48 -11.22
CA GLU A 158 8.12 13.24 -11.93
C GLU A 158 9.16 14.33 -11.63
N GLN A 159 8.78 15.60 -11.67
CA GLN A 159 9.67 16.72 -11.40
C GLN A 159 10.32 16.65 -10.00
N TYR A 160 9.56 16.20 -9.01
CA TYR A 160 9.99 16.06 -7.62
C TYR A 160 10.56 14.67 -7.30
N ASP A 161 10.73 13.81 -8.30
CA ASP A 161 11.27 12.44 -8.18
C ASP A 161 10.59 11.64 -7.05
N VAL A 162 9.25 11.67 -7.04
CA VAL A 162 8.46 11.15 -5.93
C VAL A 162 8.49 9.63 -5.86
N ASP A 163 8.79 9.12 -4.67
CA ASP A 163 8.78 7.68 -4.38
C ASP A 163 7.47 7.21 -3.78
N LEU A 164 6.93 8.00 -2.84
CA LEU A 164 5.73 7.69 -2.08
C LEU A 164 4.73 8.84 -2.16
N ILE A 165 3.48 8.50 -2.48
CA ILE A 165 2.36 9.43 -2.48
C ILE A 165 1.51 9.17 -1.23
N VAL A 166 1.27 10.21 -0.44
CA VAL A 166 0.45 10.13 0.77
C VAL A 166 -0.81 10.96 0.59
N LEU A 167 -1.96 10.30 0.54
CA LEU A 167 -3.27 10.96 0.47
C LEU A 167 -3.70 11.38 1.87
N ALA A 168 -3.20 12.52 2.33
CA ALA A 168 -3.59 13.15 3.59
C ALA A 168 -4.97 13.81 3.45
N ARG A 169 -6.00 12.96 3.47
CA ARG A 169 -7.41 13.36 3.30
C ARG A 169 -7.70 14.04 1.97
N TYR A 170 -7.10 13.47 0.92
CA TYR A 170 -7.39 13.83 -0.46
C TYR A 170 -8.75 13.27 -0.88
N MET A 171 -9.72 14.15 -1.17
CA MET A 171 -11.12 13.77 -1.37
C MET A 171 -11.47 13.53 -2.85
N ARG A 172 -10.49 13.13 -3.66
CA ARG A 172 -10.66 12.84 -5.08
C ARG A 172 -10.16 11.43 -5.38
N ILE A 173 -10.84 10.78 -6.31
CA ILE A 173 -10.49 9.46 -6.78
C ILE A 173 -9.42 9.65 -7.86
N LEU A 174 -8.28 8.98 -7.69
CA LEU A 174 -7.21 8.95 -8.68
C LEU A 174 -7.60 8.00 -9.82
N SER A 175 -7.32 8.40 -11.07
CA SER A 175 -7.54 7.51 -12.21
C SER A 175 -6.62 6.28 -12.19
N PRO A 176 -6.97 5.22 -12.93
CA PRO A 176 -6.07 4.08 -13.14
C PRO A 176 -4.70 4.49 -13.70
N ASN A 177 -4.63 5.60 -14.45
CA ASN A 177 -3.40 6.14 -15.02
C ASN A 177 -2.39 6.50 -13.92
N VAL A 178 -2.84 7.18 -12.86
CA VAL A 178 -2.00 7.56 -11.72
C VAL A 178 -1.72 6.34 -10.85
N VAL A 179 -2.76 5.57 -10.52
CA VAL A 179 -2.65 4.41 -9.61
C VAL A 179 -1.68 3.36 -10.16
N PHE A 180 -1.70 3.08 -11.46
CA PHE A 180 -0.80 2.09 -12.04
C PHE A 180 0.68 2.52 -12.04
N ARG A 181 0.97 3.82 -12.16
CA ARG A 181 2.37 4.34 -12.12
C ARG A 181 2.99 4.26 -10.74
N TYR A 182 2.16 4.34 -9.70
CA TYR A 182 2.59 4.34 -8.29
C TYR A 182 1.94 3.19 -7.51
N GLU A 183 1.77 2.03 -8.15
CA GLU A 183 1.22 0.84 -7.49
C GLU A 183 2.02 0.51 -6.21
N ASP A 184 1.30 0.17 -5.14
CA ASP A 184 1.86 -0.07 -3.80
C ASP A 184 2.73 1.08 -3.24
N ARG A 185 2.63 2.28 -3.84
CA ARG A 185 3.34 3.51 -3.46
C ARG A 185 2.39 4.70 -3.29
N ILE A 186 1.10 4.44 -3.14
CA ILE A 186 0.10 5.44 -2.76
C ILE A 186 -0.58 4.97 -1.48
N ILE A 187 -0.38 5.67 -0.37
CA ILE A 187 -1.03 5.38 0.91
C ILE A 187 -2.21 6.34 1.11
N ASN A 188 -3.37 5.80 1.46
CA ASN A 188 -4.57 6.57 1.77
C ASN A 188 -5.05 6.32 3.20
N ILE A 189 -5.65 7.34 3.81
CA ILE A 189 -6.36 7.23 5.09
C ILE A 189 -7.87 7.38 4.89
N HIS A 190 -8.61 6.32 5.21
CA HIS A 190 -10.07 6.28 5.11
C HIS A 190 -10.73 6.36 6.49
N PRO A 191 -11.76 7.21 6.71
CA PRO A 191 -12.49 7.38 7.98
C PRO A 191 -13.47 6.24 8.31
N SER A 192 -13.06 4.99 8.10
CA SER A 192 -13.81 3.81 8.49
C SER A 192 -12.90 2.64 8.81
N LEU A 193 -13.41 1.68 9.59
CA LEU A 193 -12.84 0.33 9.66
C LEU A 193 -13.26 -0.45 8.40
N LEU A 194 -12.47 -0.37 7.34
CA LEU A 194 -12.71 -1.13 6.12
C LEU A 194 -12.75 -2.64 6.44
N PRO A 195 -13.65 -3.40 5.79
CA PRO A 195 -14.43 -3.05 4.60
C PRO A 195 -15.76 -2.31 4.86
N ALA A 196 -16.06 -1.88 6.09
CA ALA A 196 -17.28 -1.11 6.37
C ALA A 196 -17.21 0.30 5.77
N PHE A 197 -18.34 0.82 5.30
CA PHE A 197 -18.52 2.20 4.81
C PHE A 197 -17.46 2.69 3.81
N PRO A 198 -17.23 1.98 2.68
CA PRO A 198 -16.41 2.52 1.61
C PRO A 198 -17.07 3.75 0.98
N GLY A 199 -16.27 4.60 0.35
CA GLY A 199 -16.70 5.80 -0.34
C GLY A 199 -16.99 6.99 0.58
N ALA A 200 -17.77 7.94 0.08
CA ALA A 200 -17.91 9.23 0.73
C ALA A 200 -18.69 9.19 2.06
N ALA A 201 -18.40 10.15 2.93
CA ALA A 201 -19.16 10.43 4.16
C ALA A 201 -19.25 9.26 5.18
N ALA A 202 -18.17 8.49 5.35
CA ALA A 202 -18.14 7.32 6.23
C ALA A 202 -18.60 7.61 7.67
N TYR A 203 -18.20 8.74 8.29
CA TYR A 203 -18.68 9.10 9.63
C TYR A 203 -20.19 9.31 9.71
N ARG A 204 -20.82 9.82 8.64
CA ARG A 204 -22.28 9.92 8.57
C ARG A 204 -22.91 8.54 8.50
N GLN A 205 -22.36 7.66 7.65
CA GLN A 205 -22.83 6.27 7.54
C GLN A 205 -22.71 5.54 8.89
N ALA A 206 -21.60 5.70 9.61
CA ALA A 206 -21.40 5.14 10.93
C ALA A 206 -22.48 5.58 11.93
N LYS A 207 -22.86 6.87 11.93
CA LYS A 207 -23.94 7.37 12.79
C LYS A 207 -25.30 6.82 12.39
N GLU A 208 -25.60 6.80 11.10
CA GLU A 208 -26.90 6.34 10.57
C GLU A 208 -27.13 4.85 10.84
N GLU A 209 -26.07 4.03 10.77
CA GLU A 209 -26.11 2.61 11.09
C GLU A 209 -26.00 2.32 12.61
N GLY A 210 -25.77 3.35 13.43
CA GLY A 210 -25.75 3.23 14.88
C GLY A 210 -24.63 2.33 15.42
N VAL A 211 -23.47 2.33 14.77
CA VAL A 211 -22.34 1.51 15.20
C VAL A 211 -21.88 1.89 16.60
N ARG A 212 -21.46 0.90 17.40
CA ARG A 212 -20.87 1.13 18.72
C ARG A 212 -19.35 1.33 18.66
N ILE A 213 -18.75 0.86 17.58
CA ILE A 213 -17.32 0.95 17.31
C ILE A 213 -17.18 1.49 15.89
N ALA A 214 -16.46 2.59 15.75
CA ALA A 214 -16.01 3.13 14.47
C ALA A 214 -14.47 3.09 14.44
N GLY A 215 -13.89 3.60 13.37
CA GLY A 215 -12.43 3.65 13.25
C GLY A 215 -12.00 4.15 11.90
N VAL A 216 -10.73 3.94 11.60
CA VAL A 216 -10.04 4.46 10.43
C VAL A 216 -9.10 3.39 9.90
N THR A 217 -8.79 3.47 8.60
CA THR A 217 -7.95 2.49 7.92
C THR A 217 -6.96 3.19 7.01
N ALA A 218 -5.67 2.94 7.24
CA ALA A 218 -4.63 3.30 6.29
C ALA A 218 -4.37 2.10 5.36
N HIS A 219 -4.35 2.33 4.06
CA HIS A 219 -4.23 1.28 3.05
C HIS A 219 -3.52 1.77 1.80
N TYR A 220 -2.96 0.85 1.02
CA TYR A 220 -2.47 1.18 -0.32
C TYR A 220 -3.66 1.44 -1.26
N VAL A 221 -3.54 2.39 -2.17
CA VAL A 221 -4.58 2.69 -3.16
C VAL A 221 -4.50 1.70 -4.32
N THR A 222 -5.65 1.19 -4.72
CA THR A 222 -5.82 0.41 -5.95
C THR A 222 -6.89 1.07 -6.81
N THR A 223 -7.13 0.54 -8.02
CA THR A 223 -8.20 1.03 -8.90
C THR A 223 -9.61 0.76 -8.34
N ASP A 224 -9.72 -0.14 -7.36
CA ASP A 224 -10.99 -0.43 -6.69
C ASP A 224 -11.09 0.45 -5.43
N LEU A 225 -12.02 1.41 -5.44
CA LEU A 225 -12.19 2.43 -4.41
C LEU A 225 -12.28 1.84 -2.99
N ASP A 226 -11.37 2.26 -2.11
CA ASP A 226 -11.27 1.84 -0.70
C ASP A 226 -11.20 0.31 -0.50
N GLN A 227 -10.60 -0.41 -1.46
CA GLN A 227 -10.46 -1.89 -1.43
C GLN A 227 -9.00 -2.34 -1.54
N GLY A 228 -8.04 -1.44 -1.36
CA GLY A 228 -6.64 -1.80 -1.43
C GLY A 228 -6.12 -2.52 -0.17
N PRO A 229 -4.90 -3.07 -0.25
CA PRO A 229 -4.27 -3.76 0.87
C PRO A 229 -4.19 -2.88 2.12
N ILE A 230 -4.84 -3.32 3.20
CA ILE A 230 -4.86 -2.61 4.49
C ILE A 230 -3.47 -2.67 5.13
N ILE A 231 -2.90 -1.53 5.53
CA ILE A 231 -1.60 -1.46 6.22
C ILE A 231 -1.83 -1.50 7.74
N THR A 232 -2.71 -0.61 8.23
CA THR A 232 -3.02 -0.52 9.66
C THR A 232 -4.41 0.07 9.91
N GLN A 233 -4.96 -0.19 11.09
CA GLN A 233 -6.28 0.30 11.52
C GLN A 233 -6.26 0.84 12.94
N ARG A 234 -7.19 1.75 13.24
CA ARG A 234 -7.50 2.21 14.60
C ARG A 234 -8.99 2.18 14.82
N ALA A 235 -9.42 1.75 16.01
CA ALA A 235 -10.82 1.68 16.40
C ALA A 235 -11.09 2.55 17.62
N PHE A 236 -12.31 3.08 17.71
CA PHE A 236 -12.78 3.86 18.86
C PHE A 236 -14.27 3.63 19.12
N ASP A 237 -14.66 3.78 20.38
CA ASP A 237 -16.06 3.69 20.80
C ASP A 237 -16.85 4.91 20.32
N VAL A 238 -18.07 4.65 19.84
CA VAL A 238 -19.02 5.68 19.43
C VAL A 238 -20.06 5.87 20.54
N PRO A 239 -20.11 7.04 21.20
CA PRO A 239 -21.15 7.33 22.18
C PRO A 239 -22.55 7.28 21.52
N ASP A 240 -23.54 6.76 22.25
CA ASP A 240 -24.91 6.52 21.75
C ASP A 240 -25.52 7.76 21.07
N ASP A 241 -25.40 8.91 21.73
CA ASP A 241 -25.98 10.18 21.29
C ASP A 241 -25.00 11.07 20.50
N ALA A 242 -23.81 10.58 20.13
CA ALA A 242 -22.80 11.41 19.44
C ALA A 242 -23.30 11.93 18.10
N SER A 243 -23.09 13.21 17.82
CA SER A 243 -23.27 13.83 16.50
C SER A 243 -22.20 13.36 15.50
N VAL A 244 -22.41 13.65 14.21
CA VAL A 244 -21.42 13.31 13.17
C VAL A 244 -20.12 14.10 13.40
N GLU A 245 -20.24 15.35 13.84
CA GLU A 245 -19.13 16.21 14.22
C GLU A 245 -18.33 15.63 15.40
N GLU A 246 -18.99 15.18 16.47
CA GLU A 246 -18.31 14.53 17.60
C GLU A 246 -17.61 13.22 17.19
N ILE A 247 -18.23 12.40 16.33
CA ILE A 247 -17.58 11.20 15.79
C ILE A 247 -16.34 11.57 14.98
N LYS A 248 -16.42 12.64 14.17
CA LYS A 248 -15.29 13.13 13.39
C LYS A 248 -14.16 13.63 14.30
N GLU A 249 -14.48 14.38 15.35
CA GLU A 249 -13.49 14.88 16.33
C GLU A 249 -12.76 13.73 17.04
N LEU A 250 -13.44 12.61 17.33
CA LEU A 250 -12.82 11.40 17.86
C LEU A 250 -11.94 10.69 16.83
N GLY A 251 -12.35 10.69 15.57
CA GLY A 251 -11.66 9.98 14.50
C GLY A 251 -10.43 10.69 13.94
N GLN A 252 -10.43 12.02 13.81
CA GLN A 252 -9.34 12.77 13.17
C GLN A 252 -7.94 12.52 13.77
N PRO A 253 -7.75 12.50 15.10
CA PRO A 253 -6.44 12.15 15.68
C PRO A 253 -5.99 10.73 15.31
N LEU A 254 -6.93 9.79 15.24
CA LEU A 254 -6.66 8.41 14.85
C LEU A 254 -6.37 8.28 13.36
N GLU A 255 -6.96 9.12 12.51
CA GLU A 255 -6.61 9.20 11.08
C GLU A 255 -5.15 9.60 10.90
N ALA A 256 -4.72 10.65 11.60
CA ALA A 256 -3.34 11.12 11.55
C ALA A 256 -2.35 10.07 12.06
N ASP A 257 -2.64 9.46 13.21
CA ASP A 257 -1.84 8.40 13.82
C ASP A 257 -1.72 7.15 12.91
N ALA A 258 -2.85 6.66 12.37
CA ALA A 258 -2.84 5.51 11.47
C ALA A 258 -2.12 5.78 10.15
N LEU A 259 -2.25 7.00 9.61
CA LEU A 259 -1.55 7.39 8.39
C LEU A 259 -0.04 7.45 8.62
N LEU A 260 0.40 8.06 9.72
CA LEU A 260 1.81 8.17 10.08
C LEU A 260 2.45 6.79 10.26
N GLU A 261 1.80 5.91 11.01
CA GLU A 261 2.22 4.52 11.19
C GLU A 261 2.36 3.79 9.83
N ALA A 262 1.39 3.96 8.93
CA ALA A 262 1.44 3.33 7.61
C ALA A 262 2.61 3.85 6.76
N VAL A 263 2.90 5.15 6.85
CA VAL A 263 4.05 5.76 6.18
C VAL A 263 5.35 5.20 6.76
N GLN A 264 5.50 5.11 8.08
CA GLN A 264 6.68 4.52 8.73
C GLN A 264 6.89 3.05 8.32
N LEU A 265 5.84 2.22 8.39
CA LEU A 265 5.87 0.83 7.93
C LEU A 265 6.34 0.69 6.47
N HIS A 266 5.98 1.64 5.60
CA HIS A 266 6.42 1.66 4.22
C HIS A 266 7.88 2.09 4.09
N LEU A 267 8.28 3.19 4.73
CA LEU A 267 9.63 3.75 4.66
C LEU A 267 10.69 2.81 5.26
N ASP A 268 10.34 2.11 6.34
CA ASP A 268 11.20 1.10 6.95
C ASP A 268 11.31 -0.18 6.12
N GLY A 269 10.55 -0.29 5.03
CA GLY A 269 10.45 -1.51 4.24
C GLY A 269 9.86 -2.68 5.02
N ALA A 270 9.16 -2.43 6.13
CA ALA A 270 8.65 -3.43 7.06
C ALA A 270 7.42 -4.17 6.53
N VAL A 271 6.71 -3.60 5.55
CA VAL A 271 5.54 -4.21 4.92
C VAL A 271 5.82 -4.73 3.52
N SER A 272 5.19 -5.84 3.14
CA SER A 272 5.12 -6.34 1.77
C SER A 272 3.67 -6.54 1.35
N VAL A 273 3.37 -6.31 0.07
CA VAL A 273 2.06 -6.57 -0.53
C VAL A 273 2.14 -7.86 -1.33
N HIS A 274 1.20 -8.78 -1.09
CA HIS A 274 1.04 -9.98 -1.90
C HIS A 274 -0.44 -10.33 -2.02
N ARG A 275 -0.93 -10.48 -3.26
CA ARG A 275 -2.32 -10.86 -3.57
C ARG A 275 -3.37 -10.01 -2.85
N GLY A 276 -3.18 -8.69 -2.87
CA GLY A 276 -4.13 -7.74 -2.28
C GLY A 276 -4.09 -7.67 -0.75
N ARG A 277 -3.05 -8.25 -0.12
CA ARG A 277 -2.90 -8.27 1.34
C ARG A 277 -1.51 -7.81 1.72
N THR A 278 -1.41 -7.15 2.86
CA THR A 278 -0.14 -6.80 3.48
C THR A 278 0.33 -7.92 4.43
N SER A 279 1.63 -8.06 4.56
CA SER A 279 2.30 -8.81 5.62
C SER A 279 3.51 -8.04 6.11
N VAL A 280 3.80 -8.14 7.42
CA VAL A 280 5.08 -7.68 7.96
C VAL A 280 6.17 -8.64 7.50
N ARG A 281 7.32 -8.10 7.07
CA ARG A 281 8.45 -8.89 6.61
C ARG A 281 9.14 -9.59 7.80
N GLU A 282 9.75 -10.75 7.53
CA GLU A 282 10.38 -11.58 8.57
C GLU A 282 11.56 -10.89 9.28
N ASP A 283 12.19 -9.93 8.60
CA ASP A 283 13.31 -9.14 9.07
C ASP A 283 12.91 -7.86 9.84
N ALA A 284 11.61 -7.54 9.90
CA ALA A 284 11.09 -6.41 10.67
C ALA A 284 10.57 -6.86 12.05
N ASP A 285 10.76 -6.02 13.08
CA ASP A 285 10.20 -6.27 14.41
C ASP A 285 8.75 -5.76 14.47
N GLU A 286 7.78 -6.65 14.32
CA GLU A 286 6.35 -6.33 14.41
C GLU A 286 5.97 -5.61 15.73
N SER A 287 6.76 -5.76 16.80
CA SER A 287 6.47 -5.14 18.09
C SER A 287 6.74 -3.63 18.14
N GLU A 288 7.48 -3.10 17.16
CA GLU A 288 7.73 -1.66 17.00
C GLU A 288 6.52 -0.93 16.40
N TYR A 289 5.61 -1.67 15.76
CA TYR A 289 4.47 -1.11 15.04
C TYR A 289 3.13 -1.46 15.69
N GLN A 290 2.14 -0.60 15.47
CA GLN A 290 0.74 -0.90 15.77
C GLN A 290 -0.05 -1.16 14.50
N LEU A 291 -0.28 -2.44 14.15
CA LEU A 291 -1.07 -2.84 12.98
C LEU A 291 -2.60 -2.71 13.18
N GLY A 292 -3.06 -2.70 14.44
CA GLY A 292 -4.49 -2.70 14.75
C GLY A 292 -4.77 -2.19 16.16
N MET A 293 -5.19 -3.10 17.05
CA MET A 293 -5.43 -2.77 18.46
C MET A 293 -4.14 -2.36 19.18
N THR A 294 -4.28 -1.45 20.16
CA THR A 294 -3.18 -1.06 21.05
C THR A 294 -2.64 -2.28 21.81
N LYS A 295 -1.40 -2.20 22.28
CA LYS A 295 -0.78 -3.27 23.10
C LYS A 295 -1.64 -3.65 24.31
N GLN A 296 -2.16 -2.67 25.03
CA GLN A 296 -3.03 -2.89 26.19
C GLN A 296 -4.33 -3.63 25.81
N ALA A 297 -4.93 -3.30 24.67
CA ALA A 297 -6.14 -3.97 24.20
C ALA A 297 -5.84 -5.40 23.72
N ARG A 298 -4.70 -5.63 23.05
CA ARG A 298 -4.24 -6.98 22.66
C ARG A 298 -4.00 -7.88 23.86
N GLU A 299 -3.39 -7.38 24.93
CA GLU A 299 -3.17 -8.12 26.18
C GLU A 299 -4.48 -8.50 26.89
N ALA A 300 -5.56 -7.75 26.64
CA ALA A 300 -6.89 -8.04 27.16
C ALA A 300 -7.70 -9.02 26.28
N ASN A 301 -7.20 -9.39 25.09
CA ASN A 301 -7.90 -10.32 24.22
C ASN A 301 -7.96 -11.72 24.85
N PRO A 302 -9.06 -12.46 24.63
CA PRO A 302 -9.12 -13.88 24.98
C PRO A 302 -7.96 -14.64 24.34
N ASP A 303 -7.24 -15.42 25.14
CA ASP A 303 -6.07 -16.20 24.73
C ASP A 303 -6.42 -17.66 24.42
N ARG A 304 -7.64 -18.10 24.74
CA ARG A 304 -8.13 -19.45 24.47
C ARG A 304 -9.65 -19.54 24.31
N PRO A 305 -10.16 -20.55 23.57
CA PRO A 305 -11.58 -20.89 23.56
C PRO A 305 -12.08 -21.27 24.95
N VAL A 306 -13.34 -20.95 25.26
CA VAL A 306 -13.99 -21.26 26.54
C VAL A 306 -14.95 -22.45 26.46
N ASP A 307 -14.97 -23.16 25.33
CA ASP A 307 -15.87 -24.30 25.08
C ASP A 307 -15.37 -25.64 25.67
N GLY A 308 -14.22 -25.64 26.35
CA GLY A 308 -13.70 -26.76 27.14
C GLY A 308 -13.09 -27.91 26.33
N LEU A 309 -13.02 -27.79 25.00
CA LEU A 309 -12.42 -28.81 24.13
C LEU A 309 -10.90 -28.92 24.30
N GLY A 310 -10.21 -27.81 24.58
CA GLY A 310 -8.77 -27.79 24.82
C GLY A 310 -8.35 -28.56 26.07
N ASP A 311 -9.11 -28.43 27.17
CA ASP A 311 -8.85 -29.18 28.41
C ASP A 311 -9.16 -30.68 28.22
N ALA A 312 -10.20 -31.02 27.45
CA ALA A 312 -10.56 -32.41 27.15
C ALA A 312 -9.56 -33.13 26.23
N LEU A 313 -8.86 -32.39 25.35
CA LEU A 313 -7.81 -32.93 24.49
C LEU A 313 -6.45 -33.01 25.21
N ALA A 314 -6.18 -32.12 26.17
CA ALA A 314 -4.98 -32.18 27.02
C ALA A 314 -5.03 -33.33 28.04
N ASP A 315 -6.22 -33.72 28.50
CA ASP A 315 -6.45 -34.89 29.36
C ASP A 315 -6.69 -36.20 28.59
N ALA A 316 -6.64 -36.18 27.26
CA ALA A 316 -6.67 -37.41 26.48
C ALA A 316 -5.36 -38.18 26.74
N PRO A 317 -5.40 -39.45 27.19
CA PRO A 317 -4.18 -40.22 27.35
C PRO A 317 -3.50 -40.29 25.99
N GLU A 318 -2.21 -39.95 25.92
CA GLU A 318 -1.35 -40.30 24.79
C GLU A 318 -1.62 -41.79 24.52
N SER A 319 -2.25 -42.09 23.39
CA SER A 319 -2.49 -43.47 23.01
C SER A 319 -1.11 -44.11 22.82
N ALA A 320 -0.76 -44.95 23.79
CA ALA A 320 0.42 -45.77 23.79
C ALA A 320 0.52 -46.57 22.48
N ASP A 321 1.71 -46.53 21.90
CA ASP A 321 2.36 -47.60 21.14
C ASP A 321 1.42 -48.70 20.61
N GLU A 322 1.09 -48.65 19.32
CA GLU A 322 0.80 -49.85 18.53
C GLU A 322 2.05 -50.23 17.72
N ASP A 323 3.09 -50.68 18.43
CA ASP A 323 4.06 -51.65 17.92
C ASP A 323 3.82 -52.96 18.67
N ASP A 324 3.11 -53.91 18.06
CA ASP A 324 3.60 -55.29 17.91
C ASP A 324 2.67 -56.20 17.08
N GLU A 325 3.26 -56.67 15.97
CA GLU A 325 3.17 -57.99 15.32
C GLU A 325 1.85 -58.47 14.68
N ALA A 326 1.88 -58.64 13.34
CA ALA A 326 1.97 -60.00 12.76
C ALA A 326 2.25 -59.98 11.24
N GLU A 327 3.30 -60.70 10.87
CA GLU A 327 3.68 -61.11 9.52
C GLU A 327 2.52 -61.72 8.71
N ALA A 328 2.42 -61.33 7.43
CA ALA A 328 2.09 -62.26 6.33
C ALA A 328 2.39 -61.60 4.98
N THR A 329 3.58 -61.87 4.44
CA THR A 329 3.82 -61.82 2.99
C THR A 329 3.01 -62.91 2.28
N PRO A 330 2.52 -62.65 1.05
CA PRO A 330 2.48 -63.68 0.04
C PRO A 330 3.41 -63.32 -1.12
N GLU A 331 4.25 -64.30 -1.48
CA GLU A 331 5.09 -64.32 -2.67
C GLU A 331 4.28 -64.11 -3.98
N PRO A 332 4.92 -63.63 -5.05
CA PRO A 332 4.30 -63.56 -6.37
C PRO A 332 4.29 -64.96 -7.01
N SER A 333 3.14 -65.41 -7.50
CA SER A 333 3.06 -66.55 -8.40
C SER A 333 3.21 -66.06 -9.84
N ASP A 334 4.29 -66.49 -10.50
CA ASP A 334 4.44 -66.56 -11.95
C ASP A 334 3.37 -67.49 -12.56
N ASP A 335 2.59 -66.96 -13.50
CA ASP A 335 2.17 -67.59 -14.78
C ASP A 335 1.43 -66.57 -15.67
#